data_AF-A0A139N2B6-F1
#
_entry.id   AF-A0A139N2B6-F1
#
_cell.length_a   1.000
_cell.length_b   1.000
_cell.length_c   1.000
_cell.angle_alpha   90.00
_cell.angle_beta   90.00
_cell.angle_gamma   90.00
#
_symmetry.space_group_name_H-M   'P 1'
#
loop_
_entity.id
_entity.type
_entity.pdbx_description
1 polymer ?
#
loop_
_entity_poly.entity_id
_entity_poly.type
_entity_poly.pdbx_seq_one_letter_code
_entity_poly.pdbx_strand_id
1 'polypeptide(L)' 'MTLLALILGGLGFGTNHLLGYLEKANQANLLAWIENYLLVCCWIIGWGLESRKEKN' A
#
# COMPACT_ATOMS: atom_id res chain seq x y z
N MET A 1 15.15 -6.03 -1.14
CA MET A 1 14.29 -6.88 -0.28
C MET A 1 13.33 -6.08 0.58
N THR A 2 13.75 -4.95 1.15
CA THR A 2 12.92 -4.04 1.96
C THR A 2 11.70 -3.47 1.24
N LEU A 3 11.85 -3.01 -0.01
CA LEU A 3 10.74 -2.40 -0.76
C LEU A 3 9.60 -3.38 -1.06
N LEU A 4 9.95 -4.63 -1.37
CA LEU A 4 8.98 -5.68 -1.62
C LEU A 4 8.25 -6.06 -0.33
N ALA A 5 8.95 -6.06 0.82
CA ALA A 5 8.33 -6.24 2.14
C ALA A 5 7.40 -5.08 2.51
N LEU A 6 7.75 -3.83 2.16
CA LEU A 6 6.88 -2.66 2.33
C LEU A 6 5.60 -2.77 1.49
N ILE A 7 5.73 -3.17 0.21
CA ILE A 7 4.58 -3.38 -0.67
C ILE A 7 3.66 -4.49 -0.15
N LEU A 8 4.23 -5.65 0.23
CA LEU A 8 3.45 -6.76 0.78
C LEU A 8 2.81 -6.42 2.13
N GLY A 9 3.55 -5.71 2.99
CA GLY A 9 3.06 -5.23 4.29
C GLY A 9 1.91 -4.23 4.13
N GLY A 10 2.06 -3.25 3.24
CA GLY A 10 1.00 -2.27 2.94
C GLY A 10 -0.25 -2.90 2.33
N LEU A 11 -0.09 -3.89 1.45
CA LEU A 11 -1.20 -4.66 0.89
C LEU A 11 -1.94 -5.47 1.98
N GLY A 12 -1.20 -6.19 2.82
CA GLY A 12 -1.78 -6.98 3.90
C GLY A 12 -2.51 -6.12 4.92
N PHE A 13 -1.87 -5.01 5.35
CA PHE A 13 -2.44 -4.08 6.32
C PHE A 13 -3.66 -3.33 5.75
N GLY A 14 -3.57 -2.85 4.51
CA GLY A 14 -4.70 -2.21 3.82
C GLY A 14 -5.88 -3.15 3.63
N THR A 15 -5.64 -4.42 3.28
CA THR A 15 -6.70 -5.43 3.13
C THR A 15 -7.38 -5.72 4.47
N ASN A 16 -6.64 -5.75 5.57
CA ASN A 16 -7.20 -5.92 6.91
C ASN A 16 -8.15 -4.77 7.29
N HIS A 17 -7.78 -3.52 6.95
CA HIS A 17 -8.68 -2.38 7.14
C HIS A 17 -9.92 -2.42 6.24
N LEU A 18 -9.80 -2.90 5.00
CA LEU A 18 -10.95 -3.11 4.12
C LEU A 18 -11.92 -4.16 4.70
N LEU A 19 -11.40 -5.31 5.15
CA LEU A 19 -12.19 -6.35 5.80
C LEU A 19 -12.86 -5.83 7.08
N GLY A 20 -12.12 -5.09 7.89
CA GLY A 20 -12.66 -4.45 9.09
C GLY A 20 -13.73 -3.39 8.78
N TYR A 21 -13.65 -2.71 7.64
CA TYR A 21 -14.72 -1.81 7.16
C TYR A 21 -15.96 -2.57 6.72
N LEU A 22 -15.79 -3.70 6.01
CA LEU A 22 -16.90 -4.55 5.56
C LEU A 22 -17.62 -5.20 6.75
N GLU A 23 -16.88 -5.64 7.77
CA GLU A 23 -17.45 -6.23 8.98
C GLU A 23 -18.21 -5.19 9.81
N LYS A 24 -17.63 -4.00 9.98
CA LYS A 24 -18.27 -2.88 10.65
C LYS A 24 -17.92 -1.58 9.95
N ALA A 25 -18.91 -1.01 9.28
CA ALA A 25 -18.76 0.25 8.54
C ALA A 25 -18.23 1.35 9.47
N ASN A 26 -16.94 1.63 9.35
CA ASN A 26 -16.20 2.57 10.18
C ASN A 26 -15.31 3.45 9.30
N GLN A 27 -15.55 4.75 9.32
CA GLN A 27 -14.84 5.71 8.46
C GLN A 27 -13.31 5.67 8.65
N ALA A 28 -12.83 5.38 9.86
CA ALA A 28 -11.40 5.22 10.10
C ALA A 28 -10.80 3.99 9.38
N ASN A 29 -11.54 2.89 9.27
CA ASN A 29 -11.09 1.72 8.51
C ASN A 29 -11.09 1.99 7.01
N LEU A 30 -12.06 2.76 6.51
CA LEU A 30 -12.10 3.16 5.10
C LEU A 30 -10.93 4.08 4.74
N LEU A 31 -10.64 5.07 5.58
CA LEU A 31 -9.51 5.98 5.39
C LEU A 31 -8.19 5.22 5.44
N ALA A 32 -7.99 4.37 6.45
CA ALA A 32 -6.78 3.58 6.60
C ALA A 32 -6.57 2.60 5.42
N TRP A 33 -7.64 2.02 4.88
CA TRP A 33 -7.56 1.23 3.65
C TRP A 33 -7.04 2.07 2.47
N ILE A 34 -7.63 3.25 2.24
CA ILE A 34 -7.22 4.16 1.16
C ILE A 34 -5.76 4.60 1.31
N GLU A 35 -5.36 5.02 2.51
CA GLU A 35 -4.00 5.48 2.81
C GLU A 35 -2.96 4.39 2.54
N ASN A 36 -3.23 3.15 2.95
CA ASN A 36 -2.31 2.04 2.74
C ASN A 36 -2.17 1.66 1.26
N TYR A 37 -3.26 1.66 0.51
CA TYR A 37 -3.19 1.40 -0.93
C TYR A 37 -2.48 2.53 -1.69
N LEU A 38 -2.69 3.79 -1.30
CA LEU A 38 -1.96 4.93 -1.87
C LEU A 38 -0.45 4.83 -1.61
N LEU A 39 -0.05 4.45 -0.38
CA LEU A 39 1.36 4.24 -0.04
C LEU A 39 1.99 3.14 -0.88
N VAL A 40 1.28 2.02 -1.07
CA VAL A 40 1.74 0.93 -1.96
C VAL A 40 1.93 1.43 -3.40
N CYS A 41 0.99 2.22 -3.92
CA CYS A 41 1.13 2.83 -5.25
C CYS A 41 2.37 3.73 -5.35
N CYS A 42 2.61 4.59 -4.34
CA CYS A 42 3.80 5.44 -4.28
C CYS A 42 5.10 4.62 -4.27
N TRP A 43 5.15 3.51 -3.54
CA TRP A 43 6.33 2.63 -3.52
C TRP A 43 6.56 1.93 -4.85
N ILE A 44 5.50 1.48 -5.54
CA ILE A 44 5.62 0.88 -6.88
C ILE A 44 6.11 1.91 -7.91
N ILE A 45 5.59 3.14 -7.87
CA ILE A 45 6.01 4.22 -8.77
C ILE A 45 7.48 4.60 -8.48
N GLY A 46 7.84 4.77 -7.20
CA GLY A 46 9.21 5.05 -6.78
C GLY A 46 10.19 3.97 -7.23
N TRP A 47 9.81 2.70 -7.09
CA TRP A 47 10.57 1.58 -7.66
C TRP A 47 10.76 1.77 -9.17
N GLY A 48 9.67 1.97 -9.91
CA GLY A 48 9.73 2.10 -11.36
C GLY A 48 10.64 3.25 -11.83
N LEU A 49 10.66 4.36 -11.09
CA LEU A 49 11.56 5.49 -11.36
C LEU A 49 13.02 5.14 -11.07
N GLU A 50 13.30 4.52 -9.92
CA GLU A 50 14.65 4.10 -9.55
C GLU A 50 15.23 3.10 -10.55
N SER A 51 14.46 2.08 -10.93
CA SER A 51 14.88 1.09 -11.92
C SER A 51 15.10 1.66 -13.32
N ARG A 52 14.46 2.77 -13.69
CA ARG A 52 14.74 3.48 -14.94
C ARG A 52 16.01 4.33 -14.86
N LYS A 53 16.30 4.88 -13.68
CA LYS A 53 17.49 5.69 -13.42
C LYS A 53 18.75 4.83 -13.37
N GLU A 54 18.65 3.60 -12.86
CA GLU A 54 19.75 2.62 -12.82
C GLU A 54 20.09 2.03 -14.21
N LYS A 55 19.18 2.15 -15.19
CA LYS A 55 19.36 1.69 -16.57
C LYS A 55 19.91 2.73 -17.55
N ASN A 56 19.96 4.01 -17.16
CA ASN A 56 20.59 5.09 -17.95
C ASN A 56 22.00 5.38 -17.42
#